data_AF-A0A7V1ILS8-F1
#
_entry.id   AF-A0A7V1ILS8-F1
#
_cell.length_a   1.000
_cell.length_b   1.000
_cell.length_c   1.000
_cell.angle_alpha   90.00
_cell.angle_beta   90.00
_cell.angle_gamma   90.00
#
_symmetry.space_group_name_H-M   'P 1'
#
loop_
_entity.id
_entity.type
_entity.pdbx_description
1 polymer ?
#
loop_
_entity_poly.entity_id
_entity_poly.type
_entity_poly.pdbx_seq_one_letter_code
_entity_poly.pdbx_strand_id
1 'polypeptide(L)'
;MEQVLIDRIRDLAPLEPGSGASKDGKPAIGNEFAELISGLISEVNQKQKAAEDNAVGLAKGEVGIMDAVVSLNEADLSLRLMMQIRDRAIDSYQRILRTI
;
A
#
# COMPACT_ATOMS: atom_id res chain seq x y z
N MET A 1 -10.94 -59.56 -19.35
CA MET A 1 -10.56 -58.31 -18.65
C MET A 1 -10.41 -57.17 -19.66
N GLU A 2 -11.48 -56.82 -20.38
CA GLU A 2 -11.47 -55.71 -21.36
C GLU A 2 -12.73 -54.82 -21.28
N GLN A 3 -13.59 -55.01 -20.28
CA GLN A 3 -14.81 -54.20 -20.09
C GLN A 3 -14.69 -53.07 -19.06
N VAL A 4 -13.53 -52.89 -18.41
CA VAL A 4 -13.35 -51.84 -17.39
C VAL A 4 -12.83 -50.52 -17.99
N LEU A 5 -12.43 -50.50 -19.27
CA LEU A 5 -11.79 -49.32 -19.87
C LEU A 5 -12.77 -48.37 -20.58
N ILE A 6 -14.03 -48.75 -20.82
CA ILE A 6 -15.00 -47.93 -21.56
C ILE A 6 -15.84 -47.02 -20.63
N ASP A 7 -15.96 -47.34 -19.35
CA ASP A 7 -16.73 -46.51 -18.40
C ASP A 7 -16.00 -45.23 -17.97
N ARG A 8 -14.68 -45.11 -18.19
CA ARG A 8 -13.91 -43.91 -17.81
C ARG A 8 -14.05 -42.72 -18.77
N ILE A 9 -14.78 -42.87 -19.88
CA ILE A 9 -14.96 -41.81 -20.89
C ILE A 9 -16.34 -41.12 -20.78
N ARG A 10 -17.19 -41.56 -19.84
CA ARG A 10 -18.58 -41.05 -19.70
C ARG A 10 -18.77 -40.00 -18.60
N ASP A 11 -17.74 -39.74 -17.78
CA ASP A 11 -17.77 -38.75 -16.69
C ASP A 11 -17.13 -37.40 -17.05
N LEU A 12 -16.96 -37.10 -18.34
CA LEU A 12 -16.67 -35.73 -18.76
C LEU A 12 -17.98 -34.96 -18.90
N ALA A 13 -18.57 -34.66 -17.75
CA ALA A 13 -19.64 -33.67 -17.64
C ALA A 13 -19.17 -32.32 -18.23
N PRO A 14 -20.04 -31.59 -18.93
CA PRO A 14 -19.69 -30.32 -19.55
C PRO A 14 -19.20 -29.34 -18.48
N LEU A 15 -18.02 -28.78 -18.67
CA LEU A 15 -17.56 -27.63 -17.91
C LEU A 15 -18.54 -26.48 -18.20
N GLU A 16 -19.42 -26.20 -17.24
CA GLU A 16 -20.11 -24.92 -17.19
C GLU A 16 -19.07 -23.80 -17.19
N PRO A 17 -19.31 -22.70 -17.92
CA PRO A 17 -18.43 -21.55 -17.88
C PRO A 17 -18.49 -20.97 -16.45
N GLY A 18 -17.50 -21.34 -15.65
CA GLY A 18 -17.24 -20.73 -14.36
C GLY A 18 -17.05 -19.23 -14.54
N SER A 19 -18.13 -18.49 -14.29
CA SER A 19 -18.07 -17.10 -13.87
C SER A 19 -17.20 -17.02 -12.62
N GLY A 20 -15.99 -16.47 -12.77
CA GLY A 20 -15.02 -16.43 -11.68
C GLY A 20 -13.77 -15.66 -12.04
N ALA A 21 -13.94 -14.35 -12.26
CA ALA A 21 -12.89 -13.33 -12.26
C ALA A 21 -11.80 -13.48 -13.34
N SER A 22 -12.10 -12.94 -14.52
CA SER A 22 -11.09 -12.22 -15.31
C SER A 22 -10.37 -11.23 -14.39
N LYS A 23 -9.19 -11.60 -13.88
CA LYS A 23 -8.19 -10.63 -13.41
C LYS A 23 -7.36 -10.15 -14.61
N ASP A 24 -8.07 -9.70 -15.64
CA ASP A 24 -7.52 -8.82 -16.68
C ASP A 24 -8.08 -7.42 -16.45
N GLY A 25 -8.03 -6.96 -15.21
CA GLY A 25 -8.06 -5.54 -14.91
C GLY A 25 -6.65 -5.03 -15.12
N LYS A 26 -6.39 -4.42 -16.29
CA LYS A 26 -5.27 -3.48 -16.44
C LYS A 26 -5.20 -2.66 -15.16
N PRO A 27 -4.06 -2.59 -14.44
CA PRO A 27 -3.97 -1.69 -13.31
C PRO A 27 -4.28 -0.31 -13.84
N ALA A 28 -5.42 0.24 -13.40
CA ALA A 28 -5.70 1.63 -13.65
C ALA A 28 -4.57 2.38 -12.96
N ILE A 29 -3.73 3.08 -13.73
CA ILE A 29 -2.56 3.84 -13.25
C ILE A 29 -2.92 4.72 -12.03
N GLY A 30 -4.18 5.14 -11.91
CA GLY A 30 -4.69 5.87 -10.74
C GLY A 30 -4.72 5.08 -9.42
N ASN A 31 -4.90 3.76 -9.44
CA ASN A 31 -4.95 2.94 -8.22
C ASN A 31 -3.55 2.74 -7.62
N GLU A 32 -2.53 2.48 -8.45
CA GLU A 32 -1.14 2.34 -7.99
C GLU A 32 -0.63 3.65 -7.37
N PHE A 33 -1.00 4.79 -7.94
CA PHE A 33 -0.68 6.09 -7.38
C PHE A 33 -1.36 6.33 -6.03
N ALA A 34 -2.66 6.01 -5.92
CA ALA A 34 -3.39 6.14 -4.66
C ALA A 34 -2.80 5.25 -3.55
N GLU A 35 -2.41 4.02 -3.90
CA GLU A 35 -1.74 3.09 -2.98
C GLU A 35 -0.38 3.62 -2.50
N LEU A 36 0.42 4.19 -3.40
CA LEU A 36 1.71 4.81 -3.04
C LEU A 36 1.53 5.96 -2.03
N ILE A 37 0.59 6.87 -2.30
CA ILE A 37 0.31 8.01 -1.40
C ILE A 37 -0.22 7.53 -0.05
N SER A 38 -1.11 6.54 -0.05
CA SER A 38 -1.62 5.92 1.18
C SER A 38 -0.50 5.27 2.00
N GLY A 39 0.43 4.58 1.34
CA GLY A 39 1.62 4.01 1.96
C GLY A 39 2.50 5.06 2.63
N LEU A 40 2.77 6.18 1.94
CA LEU A 40 3.55 7.29 2.49
C LEU A 40 2.89 7.91 3.72
N ILE A 41 1.56 8.08 3.71
CA ILE A 41 0.82 8.59 4.88
C ILE A 41 0.97 7.64 6.07
N SER A 42 0.85 6.33 5.83
CA SER A 42 1.03 5.31 6.87
C SER A 42 2.44 5.33 7.44
N GLU A 43 3.46 5.48 6.60
CA GLU A 43 4.86 5.56 7.01
C GLU A 43 5.12 6.80 7.88
N VAL A 44 4.67 7.97 7.46
CA VAL A 44 4.79 9.20 8.27
C VAL A 44 4.10 9.04 9.62
N ASN A 45 2.90 8.46 9.65
CA ASN A 45 2.18 8.21 10.90
C ASN A 45 2.94 7.25 11.83
N GLN A 46 3.55 6.20 11.30
CA GLN A 46 4.40 5.29 12.08
C GLN A 46 5.62 6.00 12.66
N LYS A 47 6.28 6.86 11.86
CA LYS A 47 7.43 7.66 12.32
C LYS A 47 7.03 8.65 13.42
N GLN A 48 5.89 9.33 13.28
CA GLN A 48 5.36 10.22 14.31
C GLN A 48 5.08 9.48 15.62
N LYS A 49 4.38 8.33 15.54
CA LYS A 49 4.10 7.53 16.74
C LYS A 49 5.37 7.03 17.43
N ALA A 50 6.36 6.59 16.67
CA ALA A 50 7.65 6.18 17.23
C ALA A 50 8.37 7.34 17.92
N ALA A 51 8.31 8.55 17.37
CA ALA A 51 8.86 9.75 18.00
C ALA A 51 8.12 10.11 19.29
N GLU A 52 6.78 9.97 19.32
CA GLU A 52 5.97 10.16 20.53
C GLU A 52 6.32 9.14 21.62
N ASP A 53 6.41 7.85 21.25
CA ASP A 53 6.78 6.78 22.17
C ASP A 53 8.18 7.03 22.77
N ASN A 54 9.14 7.45 21.95
CA ASN A 54 10.49 7.81 22.42
C ASN A 54 10.49 9.08 23.27
N ALA A 55 9.66 10.07 22.98
CA ALA A 55 9.52 11.27 23.80
C ALA A 55 8.94 10.93 25.19
N VAL A 56 7.96 10.03 25.25
CA VAL A 56 7.42 9.51 26.52
C VAL A 56 8.49 8.71 27.26
N GLY A 57 9.22 7.83 26.56
CA GLY A 57 10.34 7.08 27.13
C GLY A 57 11.44 7.98 27.68
N LEU A 58 11.73 9.10 27.00
CA LEU A 58 12.68 10.10 27.49
C LEU A 58 12.19 10.77 28.78
N ALA A 59 10.92 11.16 28.85
CA ALA A 59 10.33 11.74 30.05
C ALA A 59 10.37 10.78 31.26
N LYS A 60 10.33 9.46 31.00
CA LYS A 60 10.49 8.40 32.01
C LYS A 60 11.94 8.05 32.34
N GLY A 61 12.90 8.54 31.55
CA GLY A 61 14.32 8.18 31.65
C GLY A 61 14.69 6.81 31.06
N GLU A 62 13.78 6.21 30.27
CA GLU A 62 13.94 4.91 29.60
C GLU A 62 14.66 5.03 28.24
N VAL A 63 14.60 6.22 27.62
CA VAL A 63 15.19 6.53 26.30
C VAL A 63 16.17 7.69 26.44
N GLY A 64 17.31 7.61 25.75
CA GLY A 64 18.29 8.68 25.72
C GLY A 64 17.80 9.90 24.95
N ILE A 65 18.26 11.10 25.35
CA ILE A 65 17.91 12.36 24.67
C ILE A 65 18.27 12.30 23.18
N MET A 66 19.43 11.73 22.84
CA MET A 66 19.88 11.63 21.45
C MET A 66 18.93 10.78 20.60
N ASP A 67 18.48 9.64 21.11
CA ASP A 67 17.56 8.75 20.38
C ASP A 67 16.19 9.40 20.17
N ALA A 68 15.67 10.07 21.20
CA ALA A 68 14.42 10.82 21.10
C ALA A 68 14.50 11.95 20.06
N VAL A 69 15.61 12.71 20.08
CA VAL A 69 15.86 13.78 19.10
C VAL A 69 16.01 13.21 17.69
N VAL A 70 16.70 12.08 17.50
CA VAL A 70 16.81 11.42 16.20
C VAL A 70 15.44 10.99 15.70
N SER A 71 14.62 10.33 16.52
CA SER A 71 13.27 9.92 16.11
C SER A 71 12.38 11.10 15.76
N LEU A 72 12.50 12.22 16.47
CA LEU A 72 11.75 13.44 16.17
C LEU A 72 12.17 14.04 14.82
N ASN A 73 13.48 14.08 14.54
CA ASN A 73 13.99 14.57 13.26
C ASN A 73 13.59 13.66 12.10
N GLU A 74 13.57 12.33 12.29
CA GLU A 74 13.05 11.40 11.28
C GLU A 74 11.58 11.69 10.98
N ALA A 75 10.74 11.84 12.00
CA ALA A 75 9.33 12.15 11.84
C ALA A 75 9.09 13.48 11.10
N ASP A 76 9.84 14.53 11.47
CA ASP A 76 9.76 15.84 10.82
C ASP A 76 10.21 15.79 9.35
N LEU A 77 11.33 15.12 9.06
CA LEU A 77 11.83 14.97 7.69
C LEU A 77 10.85 14.19 6.81
N SER A 78 10.32 13.07 7.30
CA SER A 78 9.31 12.27 6.59
C SER A 78 8.03 13.08 6.33
N LEU A 79 7.58 13.88 7.29
CA LEU A 79 6.43 14.76 7.10
C LEU A 79 6.68 15.82 6.01
N ARG A 80 7.85 16.47 6.03
CA ARG A 80 8.23 17.45 5.00
C ARG A 80 8.25 16.81 3.61
N LEU A 81 8.81 15.61 3.48
CA LEU A 81 8.80 14.86 2.24
C LEU A 81 7.36 14.57 1.78
N MET A 82 6.49 14.12 2.67
CA MET A 82 5.07 13.88 2.34
C MET A 82 4.38 15.15 1.86
N MET A 83 4.62 16.31 2.49
CA MET A 83 4.04 17.58 2.03
C MET A 83 4.48 17.92 0.60
N GLN A 84 5.76 17.73 0.26
CA GLN A 84 6.25 17.92 -1.10
C GLN A 84 5.54 16.98 -2.10
N ILE A 85 5.34 15.72 -1.71
CA ILE A 85 4.64 14.74 -2.54
C ILE A 85 3.16 15.11 -2.68
N ARG A 86 2.51 15.56 -1.60
CA ARG A 86 1.12 16.05 -1.61
C ARG A 86 0.97 17.21 -2.58
N ASP A 87 1.85 18.21 -2.48
CA ASP A 87 1.79 19.39 -3.35
C ASP A 87 1.99 18.98 -4.81
N ARG A 88 2.95 18.08 -5.08
CA ARG A 88 3.18 17.54 -6.43
C ARG A 88 2.00 16.71 -6.95
N ALA A 89 1.34 15.93 -6.10
CA ALA A 89 0.17 15.13 -6.44
C ALA A 89 -1.00 16.03 -6.87
N ILE A 90 -1.26 17.07 -6.09
CA ILE A 90 -2.29 18.08 -6.38
C ILE A 90 -1.98 18.79 -7.71
N ASP A 91 -0.74 19.25 -7.89
CA ASP A 91 -0.30 19.90 -9.13
C ASP A 91 -0.46 19.01 -10.36
N SER A 92 -0.10 17.73 -10.23
CA SER A 92 -0.19 16.76 -11.33
C SER A 92 -1.65 16.49 -11.70
N TYR A 93 -2.54 16.36 -10.71
CA TYR A 93 -3.98 16.25 -10.93
C TYR A 93 -4.54 17.47 -11.66
N GLN A 94 -4.19 18.69 -11.21
CA GLN A 94 -4.63 19.94 -11.84
C GLN A 94 -4.11 20.09 -13.28
N ARG A 95 -2.87 19.65 -13.57
CA ARG A 95 -2.29 19.68 -14.91
C ARG A 95 -3.01 18.73 -15.88
N ILE A 96 -3.34 17.51 -15.43
CA ILE A 96 -4.10 16.56 -16.25
C ILE A 96 -5.45 17.19 -16.63
N LEU A 97 -6.19 17.74 -15.66
CA LEU A 97 -7.48 18.40 -15.92
C LEU A 97 -7.41 19.60 -16.86
N ARG A 98 -6.27 20.31 -16.93
CA ARG A 98 -6.08 21.45 -17.83
C ARG A 98 -5.71 21.05 -19.27
N THR A 99 -5.17 19.84 -19.43
CA THR A 99 -4.68 19.35 -20.73
C THR A 99 -5.74 18.52 -21.47
N ILE A 100 -6.83 18.16 -20.79
CA ILE A 100 -8.05 17.57 -21.36
C ILE A 100 -8.97 18.70 -21.81
#